data_AF-A0A8J3VH18-F1
#
_entry.id   AF-A0A8J3VH18-F1
#
_cell.length_a   1.000
_cell.length_b   1.000
_cell.length_c   1.000
_cell.angle_alpha   90.00
_cell.angle_beta   90.00
_cell.angle_gamma   90.00
#
_symmetry.space_group_name_H-M   'P 1'
#
loop_
_entity.id
_entity.type
_entity.pdbx_description
1 polymer ?
#
loop_
_entity_poly.entity_id
_entity_poly.type
_entity_poly.pdbx_seq_one_letter_code
_entity_poly.pdbx_strand_id
1 'polypeptide(L)'
;MKISRLVLAGALILGGCTANPSPHAVTEPSAAPAGPPIPVLAVGEAAPIDLLGDGHATITVLDAAIAAGQPLVVSVRITLDKAGKPIAGGPENFRFRDANQAMYEARTDAATFAPAFAQVNLTTAGQEAYGKMVFDVTPELARGGHVQLMTGRLVHAVWRL
;
A
#
# COMPACT_ATOMS: atom_id res chain seq x y z
N MET A 1 28.04 90.23 12.85
CA MET A 1 27.31 91.12 11.93
C MET A 1 27.06 90.39 10.60
N LYS A 2 25.84 90.48 10.06
CA LYS A 2 25.41 90.27 8.64
C LYS A 2 25.64 88.87 8.01
N ILE A 3 24.62 88.01 7.83
CA ILE A 3 23.49 87.97 6.85
C ILE A 3 23.85 87.32 5.50
N SER A 4 23.16 86.19 5.22
CA SER A 4 22.69 85.59 3.94
C SER A 4 23.70 85.21 2.84
N ARG A 5 23.53 84.13 2.07
CA ARG A 5 22.36 83.61 1.32
C ARG A 5 22.43 82.07 1.23
N LEU A 6 21.36 81.32 1.51
CA LEU A 6 20.29 80.90 0.59
C LEU A 6 20.79 80.23 -0.72
N VAL A 7 20.75 78.90 -0.77
CA VAL A 7 20.38 78.15 -1.97
C VAL A 7 19.37 77.07 -1.56
N LEU A 8 18.22 77.12 -2.22
CA LEU A 8 17.06 76.25 -2.08
C LEU A 8 17.08 75.26 -3.24
N ALA A 9 17.14 73.97 -2.95
CA ALA A 9 16.64 72.84 -3.75
C ALA A 9 16.71 71.62 -2.81
N GLY A 10 15.64 70.94 -2.38
CA GLY A 10 14.35 70.74 -3.03
C GLY A 10 14.37 69.41 -3.79
N ALA A 11 14.37 68.27 -3.09
CA ALA A 11 13.85 67.00 -3.60
C ALA A 11 13.64 65.96 -2.48
N LEU A 12 12.35 65.80 -2.15
CA LEU A 12 11.61 64.64 -1.63
C LEU A 12 12.11 63.77 -0.47
N ILE A 13 11.09 63.29 0.23
CA ILE A 13 11.03 62.88 1.62
C ILE A 13 10.37 61.49 1.68
N LEU A 14 10.90 60.67 2.57
CA LEU A 14 10.29 59.59 3.37
C LEU A 14 9.74 58.32 2.71
N GLY A 15 10.34 57.22 3.17
CA GLY A 15 9.75 55.88 3.30
C GLY A 15 10.88 54.86 3.23
N GLY A 16 11.24 54.10 4.24
CA GLY A 16 10.83 53.93 5.62
C GLY A 16 11.75 52.85 6.19
N CYS A 17 12.07 52.92 7.48
CA CYS A 17 12.84 51.89 8.18
C CYS A 17 12.09 50.55 8.13
N THR A 18 12.78 49.42 7.96
CA THR A 18 12.87 48.34 8.97
C THR A 18 13.52 47.06 8.41
N ALA A 19 14.33 46.46 9.29
CA ALA A 19 14.53 45.03 9.52
C ALA A 19 15.01 44.12 8.37
N ASN A 20 16.25 43.66 8.54
CA ASN A 20 16.80 42.41 8.05
C ASN A 20 15.97 41.21 8.57
N PRO A 21 15.39 40.36 7.71
CA PRO A 21 14.99 39.01 8.09
C PRO A 21 15.97 37.98 7.53
N SER A 22 16.36 37.10 8.44
CA SER A 22 17.21 35.92 8.32
C SER A 22 17.07 35.12 7.01
N PRO A 23 18.15 34.42 6.58
CA PRO A 23 18.06 33.52 5.44
C PRO A 23 17.00 32.45 5.73
N HIS A 24 15.98 32.39 4.90
CA HIS A 24 15.04 31.28 4.89
C HIS A 24 15.84 30.01 4.58
N ALA A 25 16.01 29.17 5.59
CA ALA A 25 16.41 27.78 5.39
C ALA A 25 15.43 27.17 4.39
N VAL A 26 15.95 26.78 3.23
CA VAL A 26 15.23 25.96 2.28
C VAL A 26 15.00 24.62 2.99
N THR A 27 13.80 24.43 3.53
CA THR A 27 13.36 23.11 3.96
C THR A 27 13.20 22.29 2.69
N GLU A 28 14.23 21.52 2.34
CA GLU A 28 14.08 20.44 1.35
C GLU A 28 12.87 19.60 1.75
N PRO A 29 11.98 19.24 0.82
CA PRO A 29 11.00 18.20 1.09
C PRO A 29 11.81 16.94 1.37
N SER A 30 11.92 16.59 2.65
CA SER A 30 12.45 15.32 3.12
C SER A 30 11.58 14.22 2.50
N ALA A 31 12.01 13.69 1.36
CA ALA A 31 11.46 12.49 0.79
C ALA A 31 11.69 11.41 1.84
N ALA A 32 10.61 10.95 2.48
CA ALA A 32 10.66 9.75 3.31
C ALA A 32 11.40 8.67 2.50
N PRO A 33 12.37 7.96 3.10
CA PRO A 33 13.13 6.96 2.38
C PRO A 33 12.16 6.01 1.68
N ALA A 34 12.27 5.92 0.35
CA ALA A 34 11.48 4.98 -0.42
C ALA A 34 11.78 3.59 0.14
N GLY A 35 10.76 2.95 0.73
CA GLY A 35 10.88 1.58 1.19
C GLY A 35 11.32 0.64 0.05
N PRO A 36 11.72 -0.60 0.37
CA PRO A 36 12.03 -1.57 -0.67
C PRO A 36 10.86 -1.68 -1.66
N PRO A 37 11.14 -1.87 -2.96
CA PRO A 37 10.10 -1.96 -3.97
C PRO A 37 9.16 -3.12 -3.65
N ILE A 38 7.85 -2.90 -3.78
CA ILE A 38 6.84 -3.94 -3.57
C ILE A 38 7.02 -4.99 -4.68
N PRO A 39 7.18 -6.29 -4.32
CA PRO A 39 7.35 -7.34 -5.31
C PRO A 39 6.07 -7.51 -6.15
N VAL A 40 6.25 -7.63 -7.47
CA VAL A 40 5.19 -7.91 -8.44
C VAL A 40 5.43 -9.31 -9.01
N LEU A 41 4.50 -10.21 -8.72
CA LEU A 41 4.61 -11.65 -8.93
C LEU A 41 3.62 -12.11 -10.00
N ALA A 42 3.87 -13.25 -10.62
CA ALA A 42 2.89 -13.99 -11.41
C ALA A 42 2.11 -14.98 -10.53
N VAL A 43 0.91 -15.38 -10.96
CA VAL A 43 0.21 -16.52 -10.34
C VAL A 43 1.12 -17.75 -10.32
N GLY A 44 1.18 -18.43 -9.19
CA GLY A 44 2.09 -19.55 -8.92
C GLY A 44 3.43 -19.16 -8.28
N GLU A 45 3.82 -17.88 -8.32
CA GLU A 45 5.04 -17.40 -7.64
C GLU A 45 4.77 -17.11 -6.15
N ALA A 46 5.78 -17.39 -5.34
CA ALA A 46 5.72 -17.26 -3.89
C ALA A 46 6.34 -15.93 -3.41
N ALA A 47 5.72 -15.32 -2.41
CA ALA A 47 6.23 -14.15 -1.71
C ALA A 47 6.66 -14.53 -0.28
N PRO A 48 7.95 -14.41 0.07
CA PRO A 48 8.38 -14.45 1.47
C PRO A 48 8.01 -13.11 2.12
N ILE A 49 7.27 -13.15 3.22
CA ILE A 49 6.83 -11.97 3.95
C ILE A 49 7.29 -12.03 5.40
N ASP A 50 7.94 -10.95 5.81
CA ASP A 50 8.22 -10.67 7.21
C ASP A 50 6.94 -10.23 7.89
N LEU A 51 6.53 -11.04 8.85
CA LEU A 51 5.29 -10.90 9.58
C LEU A 51 5.52 -10.06 10.86
N LEU A 52 4.51 -9.30 11.27
CA LEU A 52 4.59 -8.51 12.50
C LEU A 52 4.90 -9.40 13.71
N GLY A 53 5.93 -9.04 14.48
CA GLY A 53 6.33 -9.81 15.66
C GLY A 53 7.26 -11.00 15.36
N ASP A 54 8.19 -10.81 14.43
CA ASP A 54 9.32 -11.73 14.13
C ASP A 54 8.90 -13.10 13.55
N GLY A 55 7.69 -13.16 12.99
CA GLY A 55 7.26 -14.30 12.18
C GLY A 55 7.76 -14.16 10.75
N HIS A 56 7.79 -15.27 10.02
CA HIS A 56 7.98 -15.27 8.57
C HIS A 56 6.99 -16.24 7.94
N ALA A 57 6.41 -15.86 6.81
CA ALA A 57 5.54 -16.74 6.05
C ALA A 57 5.78 -16.61 4.55
N THR A 58 5.53 -17.71 3.86
CA THR A 58 5.53 -17.78 2.41
C THR A 58 4.08 -17.81 1.94
N ILE A 59 3.70 -16.85 1.10
CA ILE A 59 2.36 -16.74 0.54
C ILE A 59 2.42 -17.00 -0.96
N THR A 60 1.45 -17.74 -1.49
CA THR A 60 1.33 -18.01 -2.93
C THR A 60 -0.11 -17.86 -3.37
N VAL A 61 -0.35 -17.05 -4.39
CA VAL A 61 -1.59 -17.10 -5.18
C VAL A 61 -1.43 -18.25 -6.17
N LEU A 62 -2.16 -19.34 -5.95
CA LEU A 62 -2.01 -20.60 -6.69
C LEU A 62 -2.77 -20.60 -8.01
N ASP A 63 -3.95 -19.97 -8.02
CA ASP A 63 -4.87 -19.97 -9.15
C ASP A 63 -5.80 -18.75 -9.05
N ALA A 64 -6.26 -18.27 -10.20
CA ALA A 64 -7.26 -17.22 -10.31
C ALA A 64 -8.21 -17.53 -11.47
N ALA A 65 -9.48 -17.75 -11.15
CA ALA A 65 -10.51 -18.16 -12.09
C ALA A 65 -11.66 -17.15 -12.09
N ILE A 66 -12.13 -16.80 -13.29
CA ILE A 66 -13.31 -15.97 -13.46
C ILE A 66 -14.13 -16.45 -14.67
N ALA A 67 -15.45 -16.44 -14.53
CA ALA A 67 -16.39 -16.80 -15.58
C ALA A 67 -17.50 -15.76 -15.69
N ALA A 68 -18.20 -15.72 -16.82
CA ALA A 68 -19.31 -14.79 -17.03
C ALA A 68 -20.40 -14.98 -15.96
N GLY A 69 -20.79 -13.87 -15.31
CA GLY A 69 -21.78 -13.89 -14.24
C GLY A 69 -21.31 -14.54 -12.93
N GLN A 70 -20.01 -14.80 -12.79
CA GLN A 70 -19.39 -15.34 -11.57
C GLN A 70 -18.38 -14.33 -11.00
N PRO A 71 -18.18 -14.32 -9.67
CA PRO A 71 -17.11 -13.51 -9.07
C PRO A 71 -15.73 -14.03 -9.49
N LEU A 72 -14.70 -13.20 -9.33
CA LEU A 72 -13.32 -13.64 -9.38
C LEU A 72 -13.04 -14.55 -8.17
N VAL A 73 -12.54 -15.76 -8.42
CA VAL A 73 -12.17 -16.73 -7.38
C VAL A 73 -10.66 -16.91 -7.40
N VAL A 74 -10.01 -16.71 -6.25
CA VAL A 74 -8.56 -16.81 -6.12
C VAL A 74 -8.22 -17.86 -5.07
N SER A 75 -7.37 -18.83 -5.43
CA SER A 75 -6.86 -19.84 -4.52
C SER A 75 -5.54 -19.37 -3.91
N VAL A 76 -5.43 -19.41 -2.59
CA VAL A 76 -4.25 -18.93 -1.85
C VAL A 76 -3.74 -20.01 -0.91
N ARG A 77 -2.43 -20.05 -0.74
CA ARG A 77 -1.76 -20.80 0.31
C ARG A 77 -0.83 -19.88 1.10
N ILE A 78 -0.83 -20.06 2.40
CA ILE A 78 0.11 -19.46 3.33
C ILE A 78 0.78 -20.60 4.09
N THR A 79 2.10 -20.60 4.13
CA THR A 79 2.91 -21.50 4.95
C THR A 79 3.68 -20.64 5.96
N LEU A 80 3.53 -20.91 7.25
CA LEU A 80 4.30 -20.22 8.28
C LEU A 80 5.71 -20.81 8.34
N ASP A 81 6.72 -20.06 7.89
CA ASP A 81 8.11 -20.54 7.84
C ASP A 81 8.77 -20.47 9.22
N LYS A 82 8.49 -19.40 9.96
CA LYS A 82 8.97 -19.19 11.34
C LYS A 82 7.83 -18.65 12.19
N ALA A 83 7.60 -19.29 13.33
CA ALA A 83 6.64 -18.82 14.31
C ALA A 83 7.13 -17.54 14.99
N GLY A 84 6.24 -16.56 15.09
CA GLY A 84 6.42 -15.32 15.84
C GLY A 84 5.17 -15.04 16.67
N LYS A 85 4.76 -13.76 16.76
CA LYS A 85 3.42 -13.45 17.25
C LYS A 85 2.36 -14.08 16.33
N PRO A 86 1.21 -14.53 16.86
CA PRO A 86 0.11 -15.01 16.05
C PRO A 86 -0.35 -13.95 15.06
N ILE A 87 -0.60 -14.36 13.81
CA ILE A 87 -1.17 -13.50 12.78
C ILE A 87 -2.37 -14.18 12.15
N ALA A 88 -3.40 -13.38 11.88
CA ALA A 88 -4.58 -13.81 11.17
C ALA A 88 -4.24 -13.99 9.67
N GLY A 89 -4.19 -15.24 9.20
CA GLY A 89 -4.04 -15.59 7.79
C GLY A 89 -5.39 -15.64 7.09
N GLY A 90 -6.18 -14.58 7.17
CA GLY A 90 -7.54 -14.52 6.61
C GLY A 90 -7.69 -13.66 5.35
N PRO A 91 -8.87 -13.68 4.72
CA PRO A 91 -9.17 -12.95 3.49
C PRO A 91 -9.09 -11.43 3.69
N GLU A 92 -9.27 -10.93 4.91
CA GLU A 92 -9.21 -9.51 5.25
C GLU A 92 -7.88 -8.84 4.89
N ASN A 93 -6.81 -9.61 4.71
CA ASN A 93 -5.49 -9.11 4.29
C ASN A 93 -5.33 -9.03 2.77
N PHE A 94 -6.34 -9.44 2.00
CA PHE A 94 -6.27 -9.45 0.55
C PHE A 94 -7.23 -8.43 -0.07
N ARG A 95 -6.76 -7.75 -1.11
CA ARG A 95 -7.57 -6.86 -1.94
C ARG A 95 -7.31 -7.14 -3.41
N PHE A 96 -8.31 -6.95 -4.25
CA PHE A 96 -8.12 -6.90 -5.69
C PHE A 96 -8.11 -5.44 -6.12
N ARG A 97 -7.15 -5.05 -6.98
CA ARG A 97 -7.07 -3.72 -7.57
C ARG A 97 -7.21 -3.85 -9.08
N ASP A 98 -8.18 -3.15 -9.67
CA ASP A 98 -8.38 -3.15 -11.11
C ASP A 98 -7.42 -2.19 -11.84
N ALA A 99 -7.47 -2.17 -13.18
CA ALA A 99 -6.68 -1.27 -14.00
C ALA A 99 -7.01 0.22 -13.74
N ASN A 100 -8.24 0.53 -13.31
CA ASN A 100 -8.70 1.88 -12.95
C ASN A 100 -8.33 2.28 -11.52
N GLN A 101 -7.56 1.45 -10.81
CA GLN A 101 -7.14 1.63 -9.43
C GLN A 101 -8.27 1.51 -8.39
N ALA A 102 -9.44 1.01 -8.76
CA ALA A 102 -10.52 0.67 -7.84
C ALA A 102 -10.16 -0.58 -7.03
N MET A 103 -10.56 -0.59 -5.74
CA MET A 103 -10.21 -1.62 -4.77
C MET A 103 -11.42 -2.45 -4.39
N TYR A 104 -11.26 -3.76 -4.34
CA TYR A 104 -12.30 -4.73 -4.03
C TYR A 104 -11.85 -5.62 -2.88
N GLU A 105 -12.74 -5.84 -1.90
CA GLU A 105 -12.44 -6.66 -0.73
C GLU A 105 -12.56 -8.15 -1.04
N ALA A 106 -11.62 -8.94 -0.51
CA ALA A 106 -11.77 -10.39 -0.51
C ALA A 106 -12.85 -10.79 0.50
N ARG A 107 -13.69 -11.74 0.11
CA ARG A 107 -14.67 -12.40 0.98
C ARG A 107 -14.54 -13.91 0.86
N THR A 108 -15.19 -14.64 1.75
CA THR A 108 -15.35 -16.09 1.67
C THR A 108 -16.76 -16.44 1.24
N ASP A 109 -16.88 -17.53 0.50
CA ASP A 109 -18.16 -18.20 0.22
C ASP A 109 -17.92 -19.70 0.28
N ALA A 110 -18.06 -20.25 1.48
CA ALA A 110 -17.83 -21.66 1.76
C ALA A 110 -18.91 -22.58 1.18
N ALA A 111 -20.09 -22.04 0.84
CA ALA A 111 -21.18 -22.82 0.26
C ALA A 111 -20.90 -23.10 -1.23
N THR A 112 -20.35 -22.13 -1.94
CA THR A 112 -20.11 -22.24 -3.39
C THR A 112 -18.66 -22.64 -3.71
N PHE A 113 -17.68 -22.11 -2.98
CA PHE A 113 -16.26 -22.24 -3.30
C PHE A 113 -15.46 -22.88 -2.16
N ALA A 114 -15.58 -24.20 -2.04
CA ALA A 114 -14.79 -24.98 -1.11
C ALA A 114 -13.39 -25.36 -1.68
N PRO A 115 -12.36 -25.49 -0.83
CA PRO A 115 -12.34 -25.05 0.57
C PRO A 115 -12.25 -23.51 0.65
N ALA A 116 -13.05 -22.87 1.51
CA ALA A 116 -12.96 -21.43 1.71
C ALA A 116 -11.70 -21.06 2.50
N PHE A 117 -11.09 -19.92 2.17
CA PHE A 117 -9.95 -19.38 2.88
C PHE A 117 -10.41 -18.74 4.20
N ALA A 118 -10.64 -19.58 5.22
CA ALA A 118 -11.08 -19.13 6.53
C ALA A 118 -9.97 -18.35 7.25
N GLN A 119 -10.37 -17.45 8.15
CA GLN A 119 -9.42 -16.79 9.04
C GLN A 119 -8.83 -17.82 10.00
N VAL A 120 -7.51 -17.99 9.95
CA VAL A 120 -6.77 -18.92 10.81
C VAL A 120 -5.64 -18.15 11.49
N ASN A 121 -5.47 -18.38 12.80
CA ASN A 121 -4.28 -17.93 13.50
C ASN A 121 -3.15 -18.94 13.27
N LEU A 122 -2.13 -18.53 12.54
CA LEU A 122 -0.93 -19.32 12.32
C LEU A 122 0.03 -19.11 13.51
N THR A 123 0.38 -20.19 14.21
CA THR A 123 1.20 -20.12 15.44
C THR A 123 2.37 -21.08 15.46
N THR A 124 2.38 -22.07 14.57
CA THR A 124 3.41 -23.13 14.54
C THR A 124 4.13 -23.13 13.20
N ALA A 125 5.46 -23.17 13.20
CA ALA A 125 6.24 -23.26 11.95
C ALA A 125 5.87 -24.54 11.18
N GLY A 126 5.77 -24.44 9.86
CA GLY A 126 5.25 -25.47 8.96
C GLY A 126 3.71 -25.55 8.91
N GLN A 127 2.98 -24.78 9.73
CA GLN A 127 1.51 -24.73 9.64
C GLN A 127 1.09 -24.04 8.34
N GLU A 128 0.09 -24.61 7.69
CA GLU A 128 -0.47 -24.07 6.45
C GLU A 128 -1.91 -23.57 6.64
N ALA A 129 -2.23 -22.50 5.93
CA ALA A 129 -3.60 -22.10 5.65
C ALA A 129 -3.79 -22.11 4.13
N TYR A 130 -4.84 -22.76 3.65
CA TYR A 130 -5.15 -22.87 2.23
C TYR A 130 -6.65 -22.73 2.00
N GLY A 131 -7.02 -22.12 0.88
CA GLY A 131 -8.41 -22.01 0.47
C GLY A 131 -8.64 -20.97 -0.62
N LYS A 132 -9.92 -20.79 -0.94
CA LYS A 132 -10.42 -19.87 -1.94
C LYS A 132 -11.00 -18.64 -1.28
N MET A 133 -10.61 -17.49 -1.81
CA MET A 133 -11.27 -16.20 -1.56
C MET A 133 -11.94 -15.74 -2.84
N VAL A 134 -12.97 -14.90 -2.71
CA VAL A 134 -13.71 -14.37 -3.84
C VAL A 134 -13.73 -12.84 -3.82
N PHE A 135 -13.73 -12.24 -4.99
CA PHE A 135 -13.87 -10.80 -5.18
C PHE A 135 -15.07 -10.53 -6.08
N ASP A 136 -15.90 -9.56 -5.71
CA ASP A 136 -17.06 -9.16 -6.50
C ASP A 136 -16.62 -8.27 -7.67
N VAL A 137 -16.08 -8.91 -8.70
CA VAL A 137 -15.39 -8.30 -9.84
C VAL A 137 -15.84 -9.01 -11.10
N THR A 138 -16.15 -8.26 -12.16
CA THR A 138 -16.53 -8.83 -13.46
C THR A 138 -15.30 -9.22 -14.30
N PRO A 139 -15.44 -10.07 -15.34
CA PRO A 139 -14.33 -10.43 -16.22
C PRO A 139 -13.61 -9.24 -16.84
N GLU A 140 -14.32 -8.15 -17.13
CA GLU A 140 -13.76 -6.94 -17.72
C GLU A 140 -12.88 -6.18 -16.73
N LEU A 141 -13.31 -6.08 -15.47
CA LEU A 141 -12.56 -5.42 -14.40
C LEU A 141 -11.36 -6.26 -13.93
N ALA A 142 -11.45 -7.59 -14.05
CA ALA A 142 -10.35 -8.48 -13.71
C ALA A 142 -9.13 -8.33 -14.64
N ARG A 143 -9.34 -7.92 -15.90
CA ARG A 143 -8.28 -7.79 -16.91
C ARG A 143 -7.26 -6.72 -16.53
N GLY A 144 -6.01 -7.13 -16.36
CA GLY A 144 -4.91 -6.23 -16.01
C GLY A 144 -4.93 -5.72 -14.58
N GLY A 145 -5.80 -6.28 -13.73
CA GLY A 145 -5.76 -6.05 -12.30
C GLY A 145 -4.85 -7.04 -11.58
N HIS A 146 -4.75 -6.87 -10.26
CA HIS A 146 -3.85 -7.67 -9.43
C HIS A 146 -4.38 -7.88 -8.02
N VAL A 147 -3.97 -8.98 -7.41
CA VAL A 147 -4.24 -9.28 -6.00
C VAL A 147 -3.14 -8.67 -5.15
N GLN A 148 -3.51 -7.95 -4.09
CA GLN A 148 -2.60 -7.32 -3.14
C GLN A 148 -2.72 -8.02 -1.79
N LEU A 149 -1.57 -8.38 -1.22
CA LEU A 149 -1.46 -8.74 0.19
C LEU A 149 -1.11 -7.49 1.00
N MET A 150 -1.89 -7.23 2.04
CA MET A 150 -1.83 -6.01 2.83
C MET A 150 -1.90 -6.28 4.33
N THR A 151 -1.28 -5.41 5.13
CA THR A 151 -1.53 -5.31 6.57
C THR A 151 -1.76 -3.84 6.92
N GLY A 152 -2.99 -3.51 7.33
CA GLY A 152 -3.42 -2.12 7.48
C GLY A 152 -3.31 -1.36 6.15
N ARG A 153 -2.39 -0.39 6.06
CA ARG A 153 -2.16 0.40 4.84
C ARG A 153 -0.91 -0.05 4.05
N LEU A 154 -0.15 -1.00 4.58
CA LEU A 154 1.08 -1.47 3.95
C LEU A 154 0.75 -2.57 2.94
N VAL A 155 1.30 -2.47 1.73
CA VAL A 155 1.24 -3.54 0.72
C VAL A 155 2.55 -4.33 0.80
N HIS A 156 2.44 -5.63 1.00
CA HIS A 156 3.58 -6.53 1.14
C HIS A 156 3.98 -7.17 -0.18
N ALA A 157 2.99 -7.53 -1.01
CA ALA A 157 3.21 -8.16 -2.31
C ALA A 157 2.00 -7.98 -3.22
N VAL A 158 2.24 -8.12 -4.52
CA VAL A 158 1.23 -8.03 -5.56
C VAL A 158 1.36 -9.21 -6.53
N TRP A 159 0.24 -9.85 -6.89
CA TRP A 159 0.17 -10.89 -7.92
C TRP A 159 -0.64 -10.41 -9.11
N ARG A 160 -0.02 -10.40 -10.28
CA ARG A 160 -0.68 -10.13 -11.57
C ARG A 160 -1.53 -11.34 -11.95
N LEU A 161 -2.78 -11.08 -12.32
CA LEU A 161 -3.72 -12.10 -12.79
C LEU A 161 -3.71 -12.23 -14.32
#